data_AF-A0A7J2PM18-F1
#
_entry.id   AF-A0A7J2PM18-F1
#
_cell.length_a   1.000
_cell.length_b   1.000
_cell.length_c   1.000
_cell.angle_alpha   90.00
_cell.angle_beta   90.00
_cell.angle_gamma   90.00
#
_symmetry.space_group_name_H-M   'P 1'
#
loop_
_entity.id
_entity.type
_entity.pdbx_description
1 polymer ?
#
loop_
_entity_poly.entity_id
_entity_poly.type
_entity_poly.pdbx_seq_one_letter_code
_entity_poly.pdbx_strand_id
1 'polypeptide(L)' 'MSVKKKTNKKIILDPESKINENSFDISSLIIPFSALFNENASPDIYTGEELIPFRKRDMEFKEILLHEFSNIF' A
#
# COMPACT_ATOMS: atom_id res chain seq x y z
N MET A 1 -39.39 -6.42 25.18
CA MET A 1 -38.15 -6.36 24.40
C MET A 1 -38.04 -7.65 23.58
N SER A 2 -38.09 -7.59 22.25
CA SER A 2 -38.04 -8.77 21.39
C SER A 2 -36.60 -9.11 21.03
N VAL A 3 -36.11 -10.24 21.53
CA VAL A 3 -34.75 -10.73 21.24
C VAL A 3 -34.77 -11.38 19.86
N LYS A 4 -34.18 -10.71 18.86
CA LYS A 4 -34.00 -11.29 17.52
C LYS A 4 -33.03 -12.48 17.61
N LYS A 5 -33.55 -13.71 17.53
CA LYS A 5 -32.74 -14.92 17.41
C LYS A 5 -31.97 -14.89 16.08
N LYS A 6 -30.64 -14.73 16.16
CA LYS A 6 -29.75 -14.83 15.00
C LYS A 6 -29.57 -16.31 14.67
N THR A 7 -30.32 -16.80 13.69
CA THR A 7 -30.15 -18.17 13.16
C THR A 7 -28.88 -18.22 12.31
N ASN A 8 -27.82 -18.83 12.85
CA ASN A 8 -26.63 -19.16 12.08
C ASN A 8 -26.99 -20.31 11.11
N LYS A 9 -27.14 -20.00 9.83
CA LYS A 9 -27.29 -21.02 8.79
C LYS A 9 -25.94 -21.71 8.60
N LYS A 10 -25.86 -22.99 8.96
CA LYS A 10 -24.72 -23.85 8.64
C LYS A 10 -24.82 -24.23 7.16
N ILE A 11 -23.92 -23.71 6.34
CA ILE A 11 -23.81 -24.10 4.92
C ILE A 11 -23.02 -25.40 4.89
N ILE A 12 -23.64 -26.49 4.44
CA ILE A 12 -22.98 -27.79 4.22
C ILE A 12 -22.62 -27.82 2.73
N LEU A 13 -21.33 -27.77 2.42
CA LEU A 13 -20.82 -27.87 1.06
C LEU A 13 -20.65 -29.35 0.72
N ASP A 14 -21.28 -29.79 -0.35
CA ASP A 14 -21.11 -31.13 -0.91
C ASP A 14 -19.73 -31.20 -1.59
N PRO A 15 -18.82 -32.12 -1.17
CA PRO A 15 -17.49 -32.24 -1.76
C PRO A 15 -17.50 -32.61 -3.25
N GLU A 16 -18.61 -33.16 -3.77
CA GLU A 16 -18.79 -33.50 -5.20
C GLU A 16 -19.48 -32.38 -6.00
N SER A 17 -19.81 -31.25 -5.35
CA SER A 17 -20.32 -30.10 -6.08
C SER A 17 -19.23 -29.58 -7.02
N LYS A 18 -19.52 -29.59 -8.32
CA LYS A 18 -18.70 -28.92 -9.32
C LYS A 18 -18.76 -27.42 -9.03
N ILE A 19 -17.85 -26.94 -8.18
CA ILE A 19 -17.64 -25.52 -7.95
C ILE A 19 -17.28 -24.97 -9.32
N ASN A 20 -18.22 -24.23 -9.93
CA ASN A 20 -17.90 -23.46 -11.11
C ASN A 20 -16.88 -22.43 -10.66
N GLU A 21 -15.60 -22.60 -11.02
CA GLU A 21 -14.52 -21.70 -10.61
C GLU A 21 -14.82 -20.24 -11.02
N ASN A 22 -15.65 -20.04 -12.04
CA ASN A 22 -16.09 -18.72 -12.49
C ASN A 22 -17.29 -18.15 -11.71
N SER A 23 -17.85 -18.86 -10.72
CA SER A 23 -19.03 -18.39 -9.97
C SER A 23 -18.70 -17.42 -8.83
N PHE A 24 -17.42 -17.28 -8.48
CA PHE A 24 -16.95 -16.36 -7.44
C PHE A 24 -16.00 -15.31 -8.01
N ASP A 25 -16.56 -14.37 -8.76
CA ASP A 25 -15.83 -13.18 -9.19
C ASP A 25 -15.73 -12.16 -8.04
N ILE A 26 -14.59 -12.16 -7.36
CA ILE A 26 -14.27 -11.21 -6.29
C ILE A 26 -13.55 -9.96 -6.79
N SER A 27 -13.34 -9.81 -8.10
CA SER A 27 -12.59 -8.67 -8.66
C SER A 27 -13.19 -7.32 -8.22
N SER A 28 -14.52 -7.24 -8.14
CA SER A 28 -15.26 -6.07 -7.65
C SER A 28 -15.09 -5.78 -6.15
N LEU A 29 -14.59 -6.74 -5.36
CA LEU A 29 -14.31 -6.60 -3.93
C LEU A 29 -12.85 -6.25 -3.65
N ILE A 30 -11.98 -6.34 -4.65
CA ILE A 30 -10.56 -6.02 -4.54
C ILE A 30 -10.37 -4.56 -4.90
N ILE A 31 -10.09 -3.73 -3.90
CA ILE A 31 -9.63 -2.36 -4.12
C ILE A 31 -8.09 -2.38 -4.10
N PRO A 32 -7.41 -2.01 -5.20
CA PRO A 32 -5.95 -1.91 -5.20
C PRO A 32 -5.49 -0.91 -4.14
N PHE A 33 -4.41 -1.22 -3.43
CA PHE A 33 -3.84 -0.34 -2.41
C PHE A 33 -3.54 1.06 -2.99
N SER A 34 -3.01 1.12 -4.21
CA SER A 34 -2.75 2.37 -4.93
C SER A 34 -4.02 3.21 -5.19
N ALA A 35 -5.20 2.60 -5.28
CA ALA A 35 -6.45 3.33 -5.45
C ALA A 35 -6.93 4.01 -4.15
N LEU A 36 -6.47 3.51 -2.98
CA LEU A 36 -6.82 4.10 -1.68
C LEU A 36 -5.86 5.22 -1.28
N PHE A 37 -4.61 5.14 -1.72
CA PHE A 37 -3.57 6.12 -1.42
C PHE A 37 -3.27 6.92 -2.68
N ASN A 38 -4.11 7.93 -2.93
CA ASN A 38 -3.97 8.81 -4.07
C ASN A 38 -2.82 9.82 -3.82
N GLU A 39 -1.77 9.62 -4.62
CA GLU A 39 -0.60 10.42 -5.07
C GLU A 39 -0.41 11.90 -4.67
N ASN A 40 -0.85 12.36 -3.50
CA ASN A 40 -0.20 13.54 -2.93
C ASN A 40 1.19 13.09 -2.50
N ALA A 41 2.23 13.70 -3.07
CA ALA A 41 3.62 13.46 -2.67
C ALA A 41 3.66 13.48 -1.15
N SER A 42 3.91 12.31 -0.56
CA SER A 42 3.97 12.20 0.89
C SER A 42 5.05 13.18 1.33
N PRO A 43 4.73 14.19 2.15
CA PRO A 43 5.69 15.26 2.47
C PRO A 43 6.95 14.71 3.15
N ASP A 44 6.85 13.50 3.70
CA ASP A 44 7.95 12.80 4.39
C ASP A 44 8.80 11.92 3.46
N ILE A 45 8.39 11.73 2.19
CA ILE A 45 9.14 10.93 1.22
C ILE A 45 9.98 11.88 0.36
N TYR A 46 11.30 11.74 0.47
CA TYR A 46 12.24 12.45 -0.38
C TYR A 46 12.10 12.02 -1.85
N THR A 47 11.73 12.94 -2.74
CA THR A 47 11.46 12.66 -4.16
C THR A 47 12.71 12.64 -5.04
N GLY A 48 13.83 13.21 -4.58
CA GLY A 48 15.02 13.43 -5.40
C GLY A 48 14.86 14.54 -6.46
N GLU A 49 13.68 15.13 -6.61
CA GLU A 49 13.37 16.20 -7.56
C GLU A 49 13.59 17.58 -6.95
N GLU A 50 14.81 17.84 -6.47
CA GLU A 50 15.11 19.14 -5.88
C GLU A 50 15.25 20.26 -6.93
N LEU A 51 14.69 21.43 -6.61
CA LEU A 51 14.75 22.63 -7.44
C LEU A 51 16.20 23.11 -7.69
N ILE A 52 17.10 22.87 -6.73
CA ILE A 52 18.49 23.32 -6.79
C ILE A 52 19.38 22.12 -7.16
N PRO A 53 20.05 22.16 -8.33
CA PRO A 53 21.01 21.14 -8.72
C PRO A 53 22.11 20.99 -7.66
N PHE A 54 22.53 19.76 -7.36
CA PHE A 54 23.52 19.46 -6.32
C PHE A 54 24.78 20.35 -6.39
N ARG A 55 25.31 20.59 -7.59
CA ARG A 55 26.49 21.44 -7.81
C ARG A 55 26.31 22.88 -7.30
N LYS A 56 25.07 23.40 -7.32
CA LYS A 56 24.69 24.76 -6.90
C LYS A 56 24.24 24.83 -5.44
N ARG A 57 24.18 23.71 -4.72
CA ARG A 57 23.81 23.70 -3.30
C ARG A 57 24.93 24.26 -2.42
N ASP A 58 24.55 24.63 -1.21
CA ASP A 58 25.46 25.11 -0.18
C ASP A 58 26.58 24.09 0.12
N MET A 59 27.73 24.60 0.56
CA MET A 59 28.90 23.76 0.85
C MET A 59 28.67 22.90 2.09
N GLU A 60 28.01 23.42 3.13
CA GLU A 60 27.72 22.70 4.36
C GLU A 60 26.81 21.49 4.08
N PHE A 61 25.78 21.68 3.25
CA PHE A 61 24.90 20.58 2.80
C PHE A 61 25.69 19.47 2.11
N LYS A 62 26.64 19.82 1.23
CA LYS A 62 27.45 18.84 0.49
C LYS A 62 28.35 18.06 1.43
N GLU A 63 28.96 18.73 2.41
CA GLU A 63 29.81 18.10 3.42
C GLU A 63 29.02 17.12 4.29
N ILE A 64 27.84 17.54 4.79
CA ILE A 64 26.94 16.67 5.55
C ILE A 64 26.58 15.42 4.75
N LEU A 65 26.12 15.62 3.50
CA LEU A 65 25.72 14.50 2.65
C LEU A 65 26.90 13.54 2.41
N LEU A 66 28.11 14.05 2.15
CA LEU A 66 29.29 13.18 1.99
C LEU A 66 29.60 12.40 3.27
N HIS A 67 29.48 13.02 4.44
CA HIS A 67 29.71 12.37 5.73
C HIS A 67 28.68 11.29 6.09
N GLU A 68 27.41 11.46 5.71
CA GLU A 68 26.38 10.43 5.92
C GLU A 68 26.72 9.12 5.18
N PHE A 69 27.32 9.22 4.00
CA PHE A 69 27.66 8.07 3.15
C PHE A 69 29.15 7.70 3.16
N SER A 70 30.00 8.42 3.91
CA SER A 70 31.45 8.16 3.93
C SER A 70 31.86 6.93 4.76
N ASN A 71 30.96 6.37 5.57
CA ASN A 71 31.26 5.26 6.48
C ASN A 71 31.08 3.85 5.84
N ILE A 72 31.29 3.70 4.53
CA ILE A 72 31.12 2.41 3.81
C ILE A 72 32.47 1.69 3.55
N PHE A 73 33.59 2.16 4.08
CA PHE A 73 34.89 1.46 3.98
C PHE A 73 35.62 1.38 5.31
#